data_AF-A0A978T1B4-F1
#
_entry.id   AF-A0A978T1B4-F1
#
_cell.length_a   1.000
_cell.length_b   1.000
_cell.length_c   1.000
_cell.angle_alpha   90.00
_cell.angle_beta   90.00
_cell.angle_gamma   90.00
#
_symmetry.space_group_name_H-M   'P 1'
#
loop_
_entity.id
_entity.type
_entity.pdbx_description
1 polymer ?
#
loop_
_entity_poly.entity_id
_entity_poly.type
_entity_poly.pdbx_seq_one_letter_code
_entity_poly.pdbx_strand_id
1 'polypeptide(L)'
;MTSGRKRHRRIGADVRVANRQEEYRFKSCPSVPISEKESSRYRQQLLAAVGKEIALLQQQSLHAAVVANFFPEQQQQFLIRPDIEVIIGKAQRFRLQPEDSIVQVFDKCGGKLLIFGGAGAGKTTLLQQLALDLCARALENPLAPVPVMFHLSSWRNKEIALAAWLVTEIQSKYGIRPDVSHYWLENAQILPLFDGLDELEIDSQEICIQALARLISNPKPLQFVVCTRWSDYCNCRFKLHLHGAVLLRPLSDTQIREYLLTAKSRELWYNIEHQPQLLAVARTPLFLSMMTLAYEEILIHSWKRLTEKKDLCDYVFNAYIRRQLGREIRQKPTPDKIRYWLSWLAKRMEEENRVEFSLENIQPSWLQTRAQQRLYRIGTMLLGGFLPGLAFIRHFWLRFILWRSGYIPWNYRRFLKLATQRVFLQKTGERYRFVHRLLQSHFAQLP
;
A
#
# COMPACT_ATOMS: atom_id res chain seq x y z
N MET A 1 19.12 -3.66 66.03
CA MET A 1 18.21 -2.98 65.07
C MET A 1 19.07 -2.19 64.11
N THR A 2 19.42 -2.81 62.98
CA THR A 2 20.47 -2.36 62.05
C THR A 2 19.85 -1.69 60.83
N SER A 3 20.23 -0.43 60.59
CA SER A 3 19.87 0.39 59.44
C SER A 3 20.59 -0.10 58.18
N GLY A 4 19.82 -0.61 57.22
CA GLY A 4 20.33 -1.16 55.96
C GLY A 4 20.21 -0.16 54.80
N ARG A 5 21.34 0.43 54.40
CA ARG A 5 21.54 1.12 53.11
C ARG A 5 21.08 0.22 51.95
N LYS A 6 20.12 0.68 51.13
CA LYS A 6 19.89 0.14 49.78
C LYS A 6 20.19 1.19 48.71
N ARG A 7 21.11 0.80 47.83
CA ARG A 7 21.74 1.57 46.77
C ARG A 7 20.73 2.07 45.73
N HIS A 8 20.95 3.31 45.30
CA HIS A 8 20.48 3.86 44.04
C HIS A 8 20.81 2.94 42.84
N ARG A 9 19.80 2.66 42.02
CA ARG A 9 19.96 2.43 40.57
C ARG A 9 18.85 3.17 39.83
N ARG A 10 19.13 4.41 39.45
CA ARG A 10 18.48 5.07 38.31
C ARG A 10 18.90 4.28 37.08
N ILE A 11 17.98 3.55 36.46
CA ILE A 11 18.18 3.05 35.10
C ILE A 11 17.80 4.20 34.17
N GLY A 12 18.76 5.13 33.99
CA GLY A 12 18.79 5.96 32.81
C GLY A 12 19.27 5.08 31.67
N ALA A 13 18.36 4.61 30.83
CA ALA A 13 18.72 4.10 29.53
C ALA A 13 18.98 5.31 28.63
N ASP A 14 20.25 5.73 28.65
CA ASP A 14 20.90 6.57 27.66
C ASP A 14 20.54 6.05 26.25
N VAL A 15 19.49 6.60 25.64
CA VAL A 15 19.40 6.62 24.18
C VAL A 15 20.43 7.64 23.74
N ARG A 16 21.70 7.22 23.72
CA ARG A 16 22.73 7.88 22.93
C ARG A 16 22.32 7.72 21.48
N VAL A 17 21.46 8.63 21.03
CA VAL A 17 21.45 9.08 19.64
C VAL A 17 22.90 9.40 19.36
N ALA A 18 23.55 8.53 18.57
CA ALA A 18 24.89 8.78 18.09
C ALA A 18 24.81 10.07 17.29
N ASN A 19 25.12 11.17 17.97
CA ASN A 19 25.33 12.49 17.44
C ASN A 19 26.68 12.44 16.70
N ARG A 20 26.79 11.58 15.69
CA ARG A 20 27.76 11.78 14.63
C ARG A 20 27.17 12.84 13.73
N GLN A 21 27.63 14.06 13.96
CA GLN A 21 27.95 14.97 12.87
C GLN A 21 28.89 14.24 11.90
N GLU A 22 28.37 13.30 11.12
CA GLU A 22 28.94 13.00 9.83
C GLU A 22 28.24 13.97 8.89
N GLU A 23 28.94 15.05 8.57
CA GLU A 23 28.82 15.75 7.30
C GLU A 23 28.85 14.72 6.16
N TYR A 24 27.73 14.06 5.90
CA TYR A 24 27.52 13.38 4.65
C TYR A 24 27.15 14.45 3.63
N ARG A 25 28.19 15.15 3.17
CA ARG A 25 28.38 15.27 1.73
C ARG A 25 28.03 13.89 1.19
N PHE A 26 26.95 13.78 0.41
CA PHE A 26 26.67 12.59 -0.40
C PHE A 26 28.02 12.07 -0.85
N LYS A 27 28.48 10.92 -0.31
CA LYS A 27 29.78 10.37 -0.71
C LYS A 27 29.61 10.17 -2.19
N SER A 28 30.24 11.05 -2.96
CA SER A 28 30.15 11.09 -4.40
C SER A 28 30.53 9.70 -4.88
N CYS A 29 29.53 8.86 -5.19
CA CYS A 29 29.72 7.94 -6.30
C CYS A 29 30.30 8.83 -7.39
N PRO A 30 31.47 8.49 -7.98
CA PRO A 30 31.96 9.26 -9.10
C PRO A 30 30.82 9.31 -10.11
N SER A 31 30.20 10.48 -10.21
CA SER A 31 29.13 10.75 -11.14
C SER A 31 29.82 10.73 -12.48
N VAL A 32 29.92 9.54 -13.06
CA VAL A 32 30.21 9.44 -14.49
C VAL A 32 29.16 10.35 -15.13
N PRO A 33 29.56 11.41 -15.84
CA PRO A 33 28.60 12.31 -16.43
C PRO A 33 27.77 11.49 -17.42
N ILE A 34 26.56 11.12 -17.01
CA ILE A 34 25.61 10.41 -17.84
C ILE A 34 25.31 11.36 -18.99
N SER A 35 25.50 10.91 -20.23
CA SER A 35 25.21 11.76 -21.37
C SER A 35 23.74 12.19 -21.32
N GLU A 36 23.41 13.40 -21.77
CA GLU A 36 22.02 13.88 -21.79
C GLU A 36 21.10 12.91 -22.54
N LYS A 37 21.63 12.27 -23.60
CA LYS A 37 20.93 11.23 -24.36
C LYS A 37 20.61 9.99 -23.50
N GLU A 38 21.56 9.50 -22.72
CA GLU A 38 21.33 8.37 -21.82
C GLU A 38 20.36 8.72 -20.69
N SER A 39 20.50 9.91 -20.10
CA SER A 39 19.58 10.39 -19.05
C SER A 39 18.14 10.50 -19.57
N SER A 40 17.97 11.04 -20.78
CA SER A 40 16.67 11.11 -21.46
C SER A 40 16.08 9.72 -21.72
N ARG A 41 16.90 8.76 -22.17
CA ARG A 41 16.48 7.36 -22.37
C ARG A 41 16.01 6.70 -21.08
N TYR A 42 16.78 6.81 -20.00
CA TYR A 42 16.37 6.27 -18.70
C TYR A 42 15.10 6.95 -18.19
N ARG A 43 14.96 8.28 -18.37
CA ARG A 43 13.77 9.02 -17.95
C ARG A 43 12.52 8.51 -18.68
N GLN A 44 12.61 8.32 -20.00
CA GLN A 44 11.51 7.76 -20.80
C GLN A 44 11.16 6.34 -20.36
N GLN A 45 12.18 5.50 -20.11
CA GLN A 45 11.98 4.14 -19.59
C GLN A 45 11.26 4.17 -18.24
N LEU A 46 11.70 5.00 -17.29
CA LEU A 46 11.09 5.11 -15.98
C LEU A 46 9.64 5.62 -16.09
N LEU A 47 9.42 6.70 -16.84
CA LEU A 47 8.10 7.31 -17.00
C LEU A 47 7.10 6.34 -17.63
N ALA A 48 7.51 5.60 -18.68
CA ALA A 48 6.67 4.58 -19.30
C ALA A 48 6.37 3.42 -18.34
N ALA A 49 7.38 2.98 -17.58
CA ALA A 49 7.21 1.90 -16.60
C ALA A 49 6.26 2.30 -15.46
N VAL A 50 6.42 3.51 -14.91
CA VAL A 50 5.55 4.04 -13.85
C VAL A 50 4.13 4.23 -14.38
N GLY A 51 3.94 4.88 -15.53
CA GLY A 51 2.62 5.08 -16.11
C GLY A 51 1.88 3.75 -16.32
N LYS A 52 2.60 2.73 -16.80
CA LYS A 52 2.07 1.37 -16.96
C LYS A 52 1.72 0.71 -15.62
N GLU A 53 2.58 0.83 -14.60
CA GLU A 53 2.31 0.31 -13.26
C GLU A 53 1.05 0.92 -12.66
N ILE A 54 0.89 2.24 -12.72
CA ILE A 54 -0.22 2.94 -12.08
C ILE A 54 -1.54 2.64 -12.80
N ALA A 55 -1.54 2.65 -14.14
CA ALA A 55 -2.70 2.25 -14.93
C ALA A 55 -3.13 0.81 -14.61
N LEU A 56 -2.16 -0.10 -14.47
CA LEU A 56 -2.42 -1.50 -14.12
C LEU A 56 -3.01 -1.64 -12.71
N LEU A 57 -2.51 -0.89 -11.72
CA LEU A 57 -3.04 -0.87 -10.37
C LEU A 57 -4.48 -0.35 -10.31
N GLN A 58 -4.81 0.67 -11.11
CA GLN A 58 -6.15 1.22 -11.18
C GLN A 58 -7.13 0.22 -11.79
N GLN A 59 -6.74 -0.47 -12.87
CA GLN A 59 -7.56 -1.51 -13.53
C GLN A 59 -7.83 -2.72 -12.63
N GLN A 60 -6.90 -3.04 -11.71
CA GLN A 60 -7.04 -4.13 -10.75
C GLN A 60 -7.66 -3.69 -9.42
N SER A 61 -8.23 -2.49 -9.35
CA SER A 61 -8.86 -1.98 -8.12
C SER A 61 -10.26 -2.55 -7.90
N LEU A 62 -10.73 -2.54 -6.64
CA LEU A 62 -12.13 -2.84 -6.32
C LEU A 62 -13.10 -1.95 -7.07
N HIS A 63 -12.74 -0.68 -7.25
CA HIS A 63 -13.54 0.27 -7.98
C HIS A 63 -13.69 -0.15 -9.45
N ALA A 64 -12.57 -0.47 -10.12
CA ALA A 64 -12.61 -0.98 -11.49
C ALA A 64 -13.43 -2.28 -11.61
N ALA A 65 -13.42 -3.14 -10.59
CA ALA A 65 -14.28 -4.32 -10.56
C ALA A 65 -15.77 -3.99 -10.47
N VAL A 66 -16.17 -2.94 -9.74
CA VAL A 66 -17.56 -2.45 -9.76
C VAL A 66 -17.90 -1.95 -11.16
N VAL A 67 -17.04 -1.08 -11.72
CA VAL A 67 -17.22 -0.52 -13.07
C VAL A 67 -17.39 -1.61 -14.12
N ALA A 68 -16.52 -2.63 -14.11
CA ALA A 68 -16.60 -3.74 -15.04
C ALA A 68 -17.88 -4.58 -14.90
N ASN A 69 -18.40 -4.77 -13.68
CA ASN A 69 -19.58 -5.61 -13.45
C ASN A 69 -20.90 -4.88 -13.69
N PHE A 70 -20.96 -3.56 -13.42
CA PHE A 70 -22.22 -2.81 -13.40
C PHE A 70 -22.30 -1.66 -14.41
N PHE A 71 -21.15 -1.25 -14.98
CA PHE A 71 -21.02 -0.08 -15.85
C PHE A 71 -20.14 -0.34 -17.10
N PRO A 72 -20.42 -1.38 -17.91
CA PRO A 72 -19.54 -1.73 -19.02
C PRO A 72 -19.44 -0.61 -20.08
N GLU A 73 -20.48 0.21 -20.24
CA GLU A 73 -20.59 1.26 -21.27
C GLU A 73 -20.12 2.66 -20.80
N GLN A 74 -19.92 2.91 -19.49
CA GLN A 74 -19.63 4.24 -18.94
C GLN A 74 -18.41 4.22 -17.98
N GLN A 75 -17.25 3.78 -18.49
CA GLN A 75 -16.09 3.48 -17.63
C GLN A 75 -15.37 4.69 -17.01
N GLN A 76 -15.48 5.89 -17.60
CA GLN A 76 -14.71 7.07 -17.18
C GLN A 76 -15.47 8.01 -16.22
N GLN A 77 -16.79 7.92 -16.12
CA GLN A 77 -17.61 8.88 -15.37
C GLN A 77 -17.96 8.43 -13.94
N PHE A 78 -17.71 7.17 -13.57
CA PHE A 78 -18.27 6.56 -12.35
C PHE A 78 -17.36 6.49 -11.14
N LEU A 79 -16.35 7.36 -11.04
CA LEU A 79 -15.50 7.34 -9.86
C LEU A 79 -16.24 7.88 -8.64
N ILE A 80 -16.43 7.04 -7.61
CA ILE A 80 -16.78 7.56 -6.28
C ILE A 80 -15.60 8.40 -5.80
N ARG A 81 -15.76 9.71 -5.85
CA ARG A 81 -14.83 10.64 -5.23
C ARG A 81 -15.43 11.10 -3.90
N PRO A 82 -14.86 10.71 -2.75
CA PRO A 82 -15.28 11.29 -1.48
C PRO A 82 -15.01 12.79 -1.49
N ASP A 83 -15.82 13.54 -0.73
CA ASP A 83 -15.62 14.98 -0.58
C ASP A 83 -14.20 15.26 -0.10
N ILE A 84 -13.52 16.16 -0.82
CA ILE A 84 -12.14 16.52 -0.56
C ILE A 84 -12.10 17.91 0.04
N GLU A 85 -11.62 18.01 1.28
CA GLU A 85 -11.34 19.30 1.90
C GLU A 85 -9.87 19.65 1.71
N VAL A 86 -9.60 20.85 1.22
CA VAL A 86 -8.27 21.37 0.94
C VAL A 86 -7.94 22.44 1.97
N ILE A 87 -6.74 22.35 2.53
CA ILE A 87 -6.18 23.30 3.49
C ILE A 87 -4.87 23.81 2.91
N ILE A 88 -4.80 25.11 2.60
CA ILE A 88 -3.60 25.78 2.10
C ILE A 88 -3.22 26.90 3.07
N GLY A 89 -1.99 26.82 3.60
CA GLY A 89 -1.48 27.73 4.61
C GLY A 89 -2.33 27.74 5.88
N LYS A 90 -2.34 28.88 6.57
CA LYS A 90 -3.08 29.05 7.84
C LYS A 90 -4.54 29.47 7.64
N ALA A 91 -4.93 29.93 6.46
CA ALA A 91 -6.18 30.69 6.27
C ALA A 91 -7.13 30.14 5.21
N GLN A 92 -6.67 29.33 4.24
CA GLN A 92 -7.54 28.88 3.16
C GLN A 92 -8.01 27.46 3.42
N ARG A 93 -9.32 27.32 3.66
CA ARG A 93 -10.01 26.02 3.71
C ARG A 93 -11.17 26.04 2.74
N PHE A 94 -11.22 25.08 1.84
CA PHE A 94 -12.31 24.97 0.88
C PHE A 94 -12.55 23.51 0.50
N ARG A 95 -13.77 23.22 0.06
CA ARG A 95 -14.12 21.94 -0.53
C ARG A 95 -13.78 21.98 -2.02
N LEU A 96 -13.04 20.97 -2.47
CA LEU A 96 -12.72 20.78 -3.88
C LEU A 96 -13.99 20.33 -4.62
N GLN A 97 -14.33 20.96 -5.73
CA GLN A 97 -15.47 20.55 -6.54
C GLN A 97 -15.12 19.28 -7.33
N PRO A 98 -16.11 18.46 -7.74
CA PRO A 98 -15.87 17.25 -8.51
C PRO A 98 -15.05 17.46 -9.78
N GLU A 99 -15.21 18.61 -10.44
CA GLU A 99 -14.56 19.01 -11.69
C GLU A 99 -13.12 19.51 -11.47
N ASP A 100 -12.75 19.87 -10.24
CA ASP A 100 -11.44 20.41 -9.93
C ASP A 100 -10.37 19.28 -9.90
N SER A 101 -9.24 19.55 -10.55
CA SER A 101 -8.10 18.63 -10.60
C SER A 101 -7.25 18.69 -9.32
N ILE A 102 -6.93 17.52 -8.77
CA ILE A 102 -6.04 17.40 -7.61
C ILE A 102 -4.62 17.89 -7.93
N VAL A 103 -4.18 17.81 -9.19
CA VAL A 103 -2.88 18.33 -9.62
C VAL A 103 -2.79 19.84 -9.45
N GLN A 104 -3.86 20.58 -9.73
CA GLN A 104 -3.87 22.03 -9.53
C GLN A 104 -3.74 22.39 -8.05
N VAL A 105 -4.36 21.60 -7.16
CA VAL A 105 -4.18 21.75 -5.71
C VAL A 105 -2.72 21.49 -5.32
N PHE A 106 -2.13 20.41 -5.85
CA PHE A 106 -0.72 20.09 -5.62
C PHE A 106 0.22 21.23 -6.04
N ASP A 107 -0.03 21.85 -7.18
CA ASP A 107 0.75 23.01 -7.67
C ASP A 107 0.59 24.23 -6.76
N LYS A 108 -0.65 24.56 -6.36
CA LYS A 108 -0.94 25.65 -5.40
C LYS A 108 -0.25 25.45 -4.05
N CYS A 109 0.04 24.20 -3.68
CA CYS A 109 0.75 23.85 -2.45
C CYS A 109 2.28 23.87 -2.60
N GLY A 110 2.81 24.30 -3.76
CA GLY A 110 4.25 24.34 -4.03
C GLY A 110 4.88 22.96 -4.20
N GLY A 111 4.11 21.98 -4.67
CA GLY A 111 4.58 20.62 -4.96
C GLY A 111 4.85 19.74 -3.73
N LYS A 112 4.33 20.13 -2.55
CA LYS A 112 4.44 19.36 -1.30
C LYS A 112 3.06 19.22 -0.68
N LEU A 113 2.56 17.98 -0.58
CA LEU A 113 1.16 17.74 -0.20
C LEU A 113 1.02 16.59 0.80
N LEU A 114 0.23 16.80 1.85
CA LEU A 114 -0.26 15.74 2.73
C LEU A 114 -1.67 15.32 2.32
N ILE A 115 -1.91 14.02 2.18
CA ILE A 115 -3.24 13.46 1.93
C ILE A 115 -3.68 12.66 3.16
N PHE A 116 -4.71 13.16 3.83
CA PHE A 116 -5.34 12.56 4.99
C PHE A 116 -6.62 11.83 4.62
N GLY A 117 -6.93 10.78 5.38
CA GLY A 117 -8.20 10.06 5.24
C GLY A 117 -8.22 8.81 6.12
N GLY A 118 -9.42 8.35 6.47
CA GLY A 118 -9.61 7.11 7.21
C GLY A 118 -9.08 5.86 6.49
N ALA A 119 -9.09 4.72 7.18
CA ALA A 119 -8.83 3.42 6.55
C ALA A 119 -9.90 3.15 5.49
N GLY A 120 -9.51 2.78 4.26
CA GLY A 120 -10.47 2.56 3.17
C GLY A 120 -11.11 3.83 2.60
N ALA A 121 -10.65 5.03 2.98
CA ALA A 121 -11.16 6.31 2.48
C ALA A 121 -10.76 6.63 1.03
N GLY A 122 -9.88 5.85 0.41
CA GLY A 122 -9.44 6.08 -0.97
C GLY A 122 -8.16 6.91 -1.12
N LYS A 123 -7.33 7.04 -0.07
CA LYS A 123 -6.04 7.77 -0.13
C LYS A 123 -5.16 7.29 -1.29
N THR A 124 -4.91 5.98 -1.36
CA THR A 124 -4.15 5.34 -2.44
C THR A 124 -4.79 5.58 -3.81
N THR A 125 -6.12 5.60 -3.91
CA THR A 125 -6.84 5.89 -5.16
C THR A 125 -6.62 7.33 -5.61
N LEU A 126 -6.74 8.30 -4.70
CA LEU A 126 -6.45 9.71 -4.99
C LEU A 126 -4.98 9.91 -5.37
N LEU A 127 -4.06 9.22 -4.67
CA LEU A 127 -2.62 9.27 -4.97
C LEU A 127 -2.32 8.73 -6.37
N GLN A 128 -2.95 7.62 -6.77
CA GLN A 128 -2.82 7.05 -8.12
C GLN A 128 -3.38 7.98 -9.20
N GLN A 129 -4.50 8.66 -8.94
CA GLN A 129 -5.04 9.66 -9.86
C GLN A 129 -4.09 10.83 -10.05
N LEU A 130 -3.64 11.40 -8.93
CA LEU A 130 -2.64 12.46 -8.95
C LEU A 130 -1.39 12.01 -9.73
N ALA A 131 -0.96 10.77 -9.55
CA ALA A 131 0.20 10.24 -10.25
C ALA A 131 -0.01 10.09 -11.77
N LEU A 132 -1.20 9.67 -12.23
CA LEU A 132 -1.51 9.59 -13.66
C LEU A 132 -1.48 10.97 -14.31
N ASP A 133 -2.08 11.97 -13.67
CA ASP A 133 -2.07 13.35 -14.17
C ASP A 133 -0.62 13.93 -14.19
N LEU A 134 0.19 13.62 -13.16
CA LEU A 134 1.61 14.00 -13.11
C LEU A 134 2.44 13.25 -14.17
N CYS A 135 2.12 11.99 -14.48
CA CYS A 135 2.74 11.24 -15.58
C CYS A 135 2.42 11.89 -16.93
N ALA A 136 1.15 12.28 -17.16
CA ALA A 136 0.74 12.98 -18.38
C ALA A 136 1.53 14.29 -18.54
N ARG A 137 1.61 15.09 -17.47
CA ARG A 137 2.46 16.29 -17.44
C ARG A 137 3.94 16.00 -17.75
N ALA A 138 4.49 14.93 -17.18
CA ALA A 138 5.89 14.56 -17.39
C ALA A 138 6.19 14.03 -18.80
N LEU A 139 5.17 13.57 -19.53
CA LEU A 139 5.27 13.23 -20.95
C LEU A 139 5.35 14.48 -21.83
N GLU A 140 4.57 15.51 -21.48
CA GLU A 140 4.52 16.78 -22.22
C GLU A 140 5.70 17.70 -21.90
N ASN A 141 6.18 17.69 -20.66
CA ASN A 141 7.26 18.55 -20.19
C ASN A 141 8.50 17.74 -19.76
N PRO A 142 9.61 17.79 -20.51
CA PRO A 142 10.86 17.10 -20.15
C PRO A 142 11.48 17.57 -18.82
N LEU A 143 11.21 18.81 -18.40
CA LEU A 143 11.70 19.38 -17.15
C LEU A 143 10.84 18.99 -15.94
N ALA A 144 9.61 18.51 -16.16
CA ALA A 144 8.77 18.06 -15.07
C ALA A 144 9.36 16.77 -14.45
N PRO A 145 9.33 16.65 -13.11
CA PRO A 145 9.86 15.47 -12.44
C PRO A 145 8.98 14.25 -12.71
N VAL A 146 9.59 13.07 -12.76
CA VAL A 146 8.87 11.81 -12.93
C VAL A 146 8.24 11.41 -11.59
N PRO A 147 6.91 11.28 -11.49
CA PRO A 147 6.28 10.78 -10.27
C PRO A 147 6.64 9.30 -10.07
N VAL A 148 6.97 8.88 -8.86
CA VAL A 148 7.26 7.47 -8.54
C VAL A 148 6.59 7.09 -7.23
N MET A 149 5.85 5.97 -7.22
CA MET A 149 5.12 5.49 -6.04
C MET A 149 5.99 4.63 -5.12
N PHE A 150 6.01 5.01 -3.84
CA PHE A 150 6.76 4.31 -2.79
C PHE A 150 5.84 3.94 -1.63
N HIS A 151 5.93 2.70 -1.18
CA HIS A 151 5.26 2.23 0.04
C HIS A 151 6.21 2.37 1.22
N LEU A 152 5.88 3.26 2.16
CA LEU A 152 6.78 3.57 3.29
C LEU A 152 7.04 2.36 4.20
N SER A 153 6.12 1.40 4.22
CA SER A 153 6.25 0.12 4.93
C SER A 153 7.38 -0.78 4.41
N SER A 154 7.88 -0.59 3.18
CA SER A 154 9.05 -1.35 2.70
C SER A 154 10.38 -0.78 3.20
N TRP A 155 10.40 0.45 3.72
CA TRP A 155 11.60 1.03 4.35
C TRP A 155 11.78 0.51 5.78
N ARG A 156 12.30 -0.72 5.91
CA ARG A 156 12.40 -1.44 7.19
C ARG A 156 13.65 -1.08 7.99
N ASN A 157 14.80 -1.05 7.34
CA ASN A 157 16.05 -0.69 8.02
C ASN A 157 16.20 0.83 8.04
N LYS A 158 15.92 1.43 9.21
CA LYS A 158 15.99 2.88 9.42
C LYS A 158 17.43 3.41 9.58
N GLU A 159 18.43 2.54 9.67
CA GLU A 159 19.84 2.93 9.57
C GLU A 159 20.19 3.40 8.15
N ILE A 160 19.47 2.88 7.14
CA ILE A 160 19.61 3.32 5.76
C ILE A 160 18.85 4.63 5.58
N ALA A 161 19.54 5.67 5.10
CA ALA A 161 18.93 6.94 4.78
C ALA A 161 17.78 6.80 3.76
N LEU A 162 16.72 7.58 3.93
CA LEU A 162 15.53 7.53 3.07
C LEU A 162 15.90 7.69 1.57
N ALA A 163 16.81 8.60 1.23
CA ALA A 163 17.26 8.80 -0.14
C ALA A 163 17.96 7.56 -0.73
N ALA A 164 18.81 6.88 0.06
CA ALA A 164 19.47 5.66 -0.38
C ALA A 164 18.46 4.51 -0.59
N TRP A 165 17.45 4.42 0.28
CA TRP A 165 16.35 3.47 0.10
C TRP A 165 15.54 3.77 -1.16
N LEU A 166 15.23 5.04 -1.48
CA LEU A 166 14.55 5.41 -2.72
C LEU A 166 15.31 4.93 -3.96
N VAL A 167 16.64 5.10 -3.98
CA VAL A 167 17.50 4.61 -5.07
C VAL A 167 17.40 3.10 -5.21
N THR A 168 17.45 2.35 -4.09
CA THR A 168 17.34 0.89 -4.10
C THR A 168 15.96 0.43 -4.59
N GLU A 169 14.88 1.10 -4.19
CA GLU A 169 13.53 0.79 -4.67
C GLU A 169 13.38 1.07 -6.17
N ILE A 170 13.89 2.20 -6.67
CA ILE A 170 13.85 2.53 -8.10
C ILE A 170 14.60 1.47 -8.92
N GLN A 171 15.80 1.08 -8.47
CA GLN A 171 16.58 0.04 -9.12
C GLN A 171 15.83 -1.30 -9.11
N SER A 172 15.30 -1.70 -7.95
CA SER A 172 14.62 -2.99 -7.79
C SER A 172 13.31 -3.07 -8.59
N LYS A 173 12.55 -1.98 -8.71
CA LYS A 173 11.27 -1.94 -9.41
C LYS A 173 11.41 -1.74 -10.91
N TYR A 174 12.32 -0.86 -11.34
CA TYR A 174 12.37 -0.37 -12.72
C TYR A 174 13.68 -0.70 -13.45
N GLY A 175 14.66 -1.28 -12.75
CA GLY A 175 15.96 -1.63 -13.33
C GLY A 175 16.83 -0.42 -13.69
N ILE A 176 16.53 0.76 -13.15
CA ILE A 176 17.34 1.97 -13.36
C ILE A 176 18.59 1.88 -12.50
N ARG A 177 19.74 2.28 -13.05
CA ARG A 177 21.00 2.21 -12.32
C ARG A 177 21.00 3.12 -11.07
N PRO A 178 21.71 2.74 -10.00
CA PRO A 178 21.76 3.52 -8.76
C PRO A 178 22.33 4.93 -8.94
N ASP A 179 23.38 5.09 -9.74
CA ASP A 179 24.05 6.37 -10.00
C ASP A 179 23.13 7.36 -10.73
N VAL A 180 22.36 6.89 -11.71
CA VAL A 180 21.33 7.68 -12.42
C VAL A 180 20.23 8.12 -11.44
N SER A 181 19.73 7.19 -10.64
CA SER A 181 18.64 7.46 -9.69
C SER A 181 19.08 8.45 -8.61
N HIS A 182 20.33 8.35 -8.15
CA HIS A 182 20.94 9.27 -7.20
C HIS A 182 21.01 10.69 -7.77
N TYR A 183 21.56 10.83 -8.99
CA TYR A 183 21.64 12.10 -9.69
C TYR A 183 20.26 12.76 -9.87
N TRP A 184 19.24 11.98 -10.22
CA TRP A 184 17.87 12.51 -10.36
C TRP A 184 17.26 12.98 -9.04
N LEU A 185 17.53 12.30 -7.92
CA LEU A 185 17.06 12.75 -6.60
C LEU A 185 17.76 14.05 -6.17
N GLU A 186 19.06 14.19 -6.40
CA GLU A 186 19.81 15.41 -6.09
C GLU A 186 19.38 16.61 -6.94
N ASN A 187 18.93 16.35 -8.17
CA ASN A 187 18.49 17.39 -9.10
C ASN A 187 16.96 17.58 -9.15
N ALA A 188 16.23 17.00 -8.19
CA ALA A 188 14.78 17.09 -8.09
C ALA A 188 14.01 16.67 -9.36
N GLN A 189 14.53 15.67 -10.09
CA GLN A 189 13.92 15.09 -11.29
C GLN A 189 13.00 13.90 -10.98
N ILE A 190 12.95 13.45 -9.73
CA ILE A 190 11.98 12.48 -9.22
C ILE A 190 11.02 13.21 -8.27
N LEU A 191 9.73 12.88 -8.37
CA LEU A 191 8.68 13.32 -7.45
C LEU A 191 8.18 12.09 -6.67
N PRO A 192 8.68 11.86 -5.44
CA PRO A 192 8.24 10.71 -4.65
C PRO A 192 6.78 10.85 -4.18
N LEU A 193 5.99 9.82 -4.42
CA LEU A 193 4.61 9.67 -3.97
C LEU A 193 4.56 8.59 -2.89
N PHE A 194 4.56 9.01 -1.64
CA PHE A 194 4.62 8.13 -0.49
C PHE A 194 3.23 7.70 -0.03
N ASP A 195 3.01 6.39 0.01
CA ASP A 195 1.79 5.78 0.53
C ASP A 195 2.05 5.03 1.85
N GLY A 196 1.04 5.04 2.71
CA GLY A 196 1.01 4.29 3.96
C GLY A 196 2.04 4.74 5.01
N LEU A 197 2.07 6.00 5.40
CA LEU A 197 2.84 6.38 6.62
C LEU A 197 2.21 5.73 7.87
N ASP A 198 0.88 5.67 7.94
CA ASP A 198 0.11 5.03 9.01
C ASP A 198 0.32 3.51 9.13
N GLU A 199 1.00 2.94 8.15
CA GLU A 199 1.28 1.51 8.07
C GLU A 199 2.54 1.08 8.83
N LEU A 200 3.33 2.05 9.28
CA LEU A 200 4.52 1.87 10.12
C LEU A 200 4.14 1.88 11.61
N GLU A 201 4.97 1.25 12.43
CA GLU A 201 4.90 1.41 13.89
C GLU A 201 5.18 2.86 14.31
N ILE A 202 4.63 3.31 15.44
CA ILE A 202 4.65 4.72 15.88
C ILE A 202 6.08 5.29 15.90
N ASP A 203 7.05 4.59 16.50
CA ASP A 203 8.44 5.05 16.55
C ASP A 203 9.07 5.15 15.15
N SER A 204 8.71 4.22 14.26
CA SER A 204 9.13 4.24 12.86
C SER A 204 8.48 5.36 12.05
N GLN A 205 7.24 5.77 12.41
CA GLN A 205 6.59 6.93 11.81
C GLN A 205 7.35 8.21 12.15
N GLU A 206 7.76 8.39 13.41
CA GLU A 206 8.52 9.58 13.83
C GLU A 206 9.84 9.71 13.08
N ILE A 207 10.62 8.63 12.99
CA ILE A 207 11.86 8.59 12.22
C ILE A 207 11.59 8.93 10.75
N CYS A 208 10.47 8.47 10.20
CA CYS A 208 10.11 8.73 8.82
C CYS A 208 9.72 10.19 8.56
N ILE A 209 8.93 10.79 9.44
CA ILE A 209 8.58 12.21 9.38
C ILE A 209 9.85 13.07 9.44
N GLN A 210 10.80 12.74 10.32
CA GLN A 210 12.08 13.46 10.39
C GLN A 210 12.90 13.31 9.11
N ALA A 211 12.96 12.10 8.53
CA ALA A 211 13.67 11.86 7.28
C ALA A 211 13.04 12.62 6.10
N LEU A 212 11.71 12.67 6.02
CA LEU A 212 10.97 13.45 5.04
C LEU A 212 11.20 14.95 5.20
N ALA A 213 11.28 15.45 6.44
CA ALA A 213 11.59 16.86 6.72
C ALA A 213 12.98 17.25 6.17
N ARG A 214 13.96 16.34 6.23
CA ARG A 214 15.30 16.59 5.65
C ARG A 214 15.26 16.75 4.12
N LEU A 215 14.31 16.12 3.43
CA LEU A 215 14.13 16.31 1.98
C LEU A 215 13.62 17.74 1.65
N ILE A 216 12.92 18.38 2.59
CA ILE A 216 12.42 19.75 2.45
C ILE A 216 13.56 20.77 2.60
N SER A 217 14.49 20.53 3.51
CA SER A 217 15.58 21.47 3.86
C SER A 217 16.79 21.43 2.90
N ASN A 218 16.74 20.64 1.83
CA ASN A 218 17.81 20.50 0.86
C ASN A 218 17.89 21.74 -0.07
N PRO A 219 19.08 22.26 -0.47
CA PRO A 219 19.23 23.37 -1.42
C PRO A 219 18.40 23.24 -2.71
N LYS A 220 18.16 22.02 -3.19
CA LYS A 220 17.14 21.71 -4.20
C LYS A 220 16.03 20.88 -3.54
N PRO A 221 14.97 21.51 -3.00
CA PRO A 221 13.97 20.78 -2.24
C PRO A 221 13.13 19.91 -3.17
N LEU A 222 12.94 18.65 -2.80
CA LEU A 222 12.10 17.72 -3.56
C LEU A 222 10.62 18.11 -3.45
N GLN A 223 9.91 17.93 -4.56
CA GLN A 223 8.46 17.82 -4.57
C GLN A 223 8.06 16.42 -4.14
N PHE A 224 7.04 16.28 -3.29
CA PHE A 224 6.57 14.97 -2.84
C PHE A 224 5.15 15.01 -2.29
N VAL A 225 4.54 13.84 -2.19
CA VAL A 225 3.21 13.65 -1.58
C VAL A 225 3.29 12.57 -0.52
N VAL A 226 2.59 12.73 0.61
CA VAL A 226 2.53 11.71 1.67
C VAL A 226 1.08 11.41 2.03
N CYS A 227 0.70 10.14 1.99
CA CYS A 227 -0.60 9.66 2.47
C CYS A 227 -0.50 9.12 3.90
N THR A 228 -1.44 9.52 4.76
CA THR A 228 -1.53 9.00 6.13
C THR A 228 -2.94 9.13 6.71
N ARG A 229 -3.21 8.47 7.85
CA ARG A 229 -4.43 8.72 8.63
C ARG A 229 -4.25 9.94 9.51
N TRP A 230 -5.32 10.74 9.61
CA TRP A 230 -5.31 11.93 10.48
C TRP A 230 -5.05 11.58 11.95
N SER A 231 -5.70 10.54 12.48
CA SER A 231 -5.52 10.08 13.86
C SER A 231 -4.07 9.75 14.18
N ASP A 232 -3.43 8.98 13.30
CA ASP A 232 -2.11 8.41 13.54
C ASP A 232 -1.07 9.51 13.41
N TYR A 233 -1.23 10.36 12.39
CA TYR A 233 -0.41 11.54 12.23
C TYR A 233 -0.52 12.50 13.40
N CYS A 234 -1.72 12.72 13.96
CA CYS A 234 -1.91 13.56 15.15
C CYS A 234 -1.15 13.05 16.37
N ASN A 235 -1.00 11.73 16.51
CA ASN A 235 -0.30 11.10 17.63
C ASN A 235 1.23 11.23 17.54
N CYS A 236 1.81 11.44 16.35
CA CYS A 236 3.26 11.66 16.21
C CYS A 236 3.70 12.96 16.88
N ARG A 237 4.85 12.97 17.55
CA ARG A 237 5.39 14.21 18.15
C ARG A 237 5.85 15.22 17.11
N PHE A 238 6.50 14.72 16.05
CA PHE A 238 7.00 15.55 14.95
C PHE A 238 5.92 15.73 13.88
N LYS A 239 5.82 16.94 13.33
CA LYS A 239 4.95 17.26 12.19
C LYS A 239 5.77 17.76 11.01
N LEU A 240 5.33 17.41 9.82
CA LEU A 240 5.81 18.00 8.57
C LEU A 240 5.15 19.37 8.40
N HIS A 241 5.97 20.42 8.36
CA HIS A 241 5.51 21.78 8.11
C HIS A 241 5.38 21.98 6.60
N LEU A 242 4.26 21.53 6.03
CA LEU A 242 3.92 21.72 4.62
C LEU A 242 2.92 22.87 4.44
N HIS A 243 2.93 23.47 3.26
CA HIS A 243 1.98 24.53 2.90
C HIS A 243 0.58 24.00 2.56
N GLY A 244 0.44 22.71 2.27
CA GLY A 244 -0.79 22.13 1.76
C GLY A 244 -1.14 20.78 2.36
N ALA A 245 -2.41 20.61 2.70
CA ALA A 245 -2.98 19.33 3.08
C ALA A 245 -4.37 19.15 2.44
N VAL A 246 -4.70 17.90 2.18
CA VAL A 246 -5.99 17.46 1.67
C VAL A 246 -6.56 16.42 2.63
N LEU A 247 -7.85 16.50 2.95
CA LEU A 247 -8.56 15.55 3.79
C LEU A 247 -9.71 14.92 3.01
N LEU A 248 -9.64 13.61 2.83
CA LEU A 248 -10.74 12.80 2.33
C LEU A 248 -11.77 12.59 3.43
N ARG A 249 -12.96 13.15 3.23
CA ARG A 249 -14.09 12.99 4.14
C ARG A 249 -14.80 11.65 3.89
N PRO A 250 -15.46 11.08 4.91
CA PRO A 250 -16.40 9.98 4.70
C PRO A 250 -17.47 10.38 3.68
N LEU A 251 -17.99 9.42 2.93
CA LEU A 251 -19.04 9.67 1.95
C LEU A 251 -20.29 10.23 2.64
N SER A 252 -20.96 11.16 1.97
CA SER A 252 -22.28 11.64 2.38
C SER A 252 -23.36 10.61 2.00
N ASP A 253 -24.51 10.69 2.67
CA ASP A 253 -25.63 9.79 2.37
C ASP A 253 -26.13 10.00 0.93
N THR A 254 -26.06 11.23 0.41
CA THR A 254 -26.34 11.56 -0.99
C THR A 254 -25.40 10.84 -1.95
N GLN A 255 -24.08 10.90 -1.70
CA GLN A 255 -23.09 10.18 -2.52
C GLN A 255 -23.30 8.66 -2.49
N ILE A 256 -23.63 8.10 -1.32
CA ILE A 256 -23.92 6.68 -1.18
C ILE A 256 -25.17 6.31 -1.99
N ARG A 257 -26.24 7.09 -1.86
CA ARG A 257 -27.49 6.88 -2.59
C ARG A 257 -27.27 6.93 -4.09
N GLU A 258 -26.66 7.99 -4.60
CA GLU A 258 -26.38 8.16 -6.03
C GLU A 258 -25.53 7.02 -6.57
N TYR A 259 -24.48 6.64 -5.85
CA TYR A 259 -23.63 5.53 -6.25
C TYR A 259 -24.40 4.20 -6.32
N LEU A 260 -25.17 3.85 -5.29
CA LEU A 260 -25.91 2.59 -5.25
C LEU A 260 -27.05 2.54 -6.27
N LEU A 261 -27.78 3.64 -6.45
CA LEU A 261 -28.82 3.74 -7.46
C LEU A 261 -28.23 3.56 -8.85
N THR A 262 -27.09 4.19 -9.12
CA THR A 262 -26.45 4.05 -10.41
C THR A 262 -25.91 2.64 -10.61
N ALA A 263 -25.35 2.01 -9.57
CA ALA A 263 -24.90 0.62 -9.60
C ALA A 263 -26.05 -0.41 -9.60
N LYS A 264 -27.28 0.03 -9.92
CA LYS A 264 -28.51 -0.77 -9.98
C LYS A 264 -28.78 -1.55 -8.68
N SER A 265 -28.24 -1.06 -7.57
CA SER A 265 -28.31 -1.66 -6.23
C SER A 265 -29.32 -0.92 -5.36
N ARG A 266 -30.50 -0.60 -5.91
CA ARG A 266 -31.55 0.20 -5.25
C ARG A 266 -32.06 -0.46 -3.97
N GLU A 267 -32.21 -1.78 -3.98
CA GLU A 267 -32.64 -2.54 -2.81
C GLU A 267 -31.63 -2.45 -1.66
N LEU A 268 -30.33 -2.41 -1.96
CA LEU A 268 -29.30 -2.23 -0.92
C LEU A 268 -29.46 -0.86 -0.24
N TRP A 269 -29.70 0.20 -1.00
CA TRP A 269 -29.94 1.54 -0.45
C TRP A 269 -31.13 1.56 0.51
N TYR A 270 -32.31 1.09 0.08
CA TYR A 270 -33.51 1.09 0.93
C TYR A 270 -33.35 0.28 2.21
N ASN A 271 -32.53 -0.77 2.17
CA ASN A 271 -32.28 -1.60 3.33
C ASN A 271 -31.35 -0.94 4.37
N ILE A 272 -30.51 0.02 3.97
CA ILE A 272 -29.53 0.67 4.85
C ILE A 272 -29.86 2.12 5.20
N GLU A 273 -30.66 2.84 4.40
CA GLU A 273 -30.88 4.30 4.55
C GLU A 273 -31.41 4.71 5.93
N HIS A 274 -32.22 3.86 6.57
CA HIS A 274 -32.78 4.07 7.91
C HIS A 274 -31.98 3.37 9.02
N GLN A 275 -30.78 2.87 8.71
CA GLN A 275 -29.94 2.09 9.62
C GLN A 275 -28.59 2.79 9.84
N PRO A 276 -28.46 3.65 10.86
CA PRO A 276 -27.26 4.47 11.07
C PRO A 276 -25.96 3.66 11.14
N GLN A 277 -26.00 2.47 11.75
CA GLN A 277 -24.84 1.59 11.88
C GLN A 277 -24.39 1.01 10.53
N LEU A 278 -25.33 0.65 9.65
CA LEU A 278 -25.02 0.14 8.31
C LEU A 278 -24.54 1.27 7.39
N LEU A 279 -25.15 2.45 7.48
CA LEU A 279 -24.67 3.64 6.79
C LEU A 279 -23.24 3.99 7.21
N ALA A 280 -22.91 3.90 8.50
CA ALA A 280 -21.55 4.16 8.96
C ALA A 280 -20.48 3.26 8.30
N VAL A 281 -20.85 2.04 7.90
CA VAL A 281 -19.98 1.15 7.09
C VAL A 281 -19.93 1.64 5.64
N ALA A 282 -21.08 1.91 5.02
CA ALA A 282 -21.20 2.39 3.65
C ALA A 282 -20.53 3.76 3.41
N ARG A 283 -20.34 4.58 4.45
CA ARG A 283 -19.59 5.85 4.39
C ARG A 283 -18.10 5.68 4.06
N THR A 284 -17.58 4.46 4.12
CA THR A 284 -16.22 4.13 3.72
C THR A 284 -16.23 3.59 2.28
N PRO A 285 -15.59 4.26 1.30
CA PRO A 285 -15.56 3.85 -0.11
C PRO A 285 -15.19 2.38 -0.36
N LEU A 286 -14.24 1.84 0.42
CA LEU A 286 -13.87 0.43 0.38
C LEU A 286 -15.09 -0.48 0.61
N PHE A 287 -15.80 -0.27 1.72
CA PHE A 287 -16.92 -1.12 2.11
C PHE A 287 -18.11 -0.90 1.18
N LEU A 288 -18.37 0.33 0.74
CA LEU A 288 -19.42 0.59 -0.26
C LEU A 288 -19.19 -0.21 -1.55
N SER A 289 -17.95 -0.23 -2.05
CA SER A 289 -17.58 -1.02 -3.23
C SER A 289 -17.76 -2.52 -2.99
N MET A 290 -17.34 -3.03 -1.83
CA MET A 290 -17.50 -4.44 -1.47
C MET A 290 -18.97 -4.84 -1.29
N MET A 291 -19.77 -4.01 -0.64
CA MET A 291 -21.21 -4.22 -0.48
C MET A 291 -21.90 -4.31 -1.84
N THR A 292 -21.55 -3.43 -2.76
CA THR A 292 -22.10 -3.42 -4.12
C THR A 292 -21.71 -4.68 -4.89
N LEU A 293 -20.44 -5.10 -4.82
CA LEU A 293 -19.96 -6.32 -5.48
C LEU A 293 -20.56 -7.60 -4.89
N ALA A 294 -20.89 -7.59 -3.60
CA ALA A 294 -21.28 -8.75 -2.81
C ALA A 294 -22.76 -8.77 -2.41
N TYR A 295 -23.57 -7.85 -2.94
CA TYR A 295 -24.94 -7.62 -2.47
C TYR A 295 -25.78 -8.91 -2.39
N GLU A 296 -25.70 -9.79 -3.40
CA GLU A 296 -26.42 -11.07 -3.43
C GLU A 296 -26.06 -12.04 -2.29
N GLU A 297 -24.89 -11.89 -1.65
CA GLU A 297 -24.44 -12.71 -0.53
C GLU A 297 -24.71 -12.07 0.84
N ILE A 298 -25.27 -10.86 0.87
CA ILE A 298 -25.57 -10.11 2.09
C ILE A 298 -27.01 -10.41 2.52
N LEU A 299 -27.15 -11.18 3.60
CA LEU A 299 -28.45 -11.39 4.24
C LEU A 299 -28.77 -10.21 5.15
N ILE A 300 -29.51 -9.24 4.62
CA ILE A 300 -29.84 -7.97 5.30
C ILE A 300 -30.39 -8.19 6.72
N HIS A 301 -31.28 -9.16 6.91
CA HIS A 301 -31.89 -9.43 8.22
C HIS A 301 -30.85 -9.86 9.27
N SER A 302 -29.82 -10.60 8.86
CA SER A 302 -28.74 -11.05 9.73
C SER A 302 -27.75 -9.90 10.00
N TRP A 303 -27.44 -9.14 8.95
CA TRP A 303 -26.54 -8.01 9.04
C TRP A 303 -27.06 -6.91 9.97
N LYS A 304 -28.38 -6.63 9.93
CA LYS A 304 -29.06 -5.66 10.81
C LYS A 304 -29.02 -6.01 12.30
N ARG A 305 -28.80 -7.28 12.67
CA ARG A 305 -28.75 -7.72 14.08
C ARG A 305 -27.41 -7.43 14.76
N LEU A 306 -26.37 -7.16 13.98
CA LEU A 306 -25.04 -6.86 14.50
C LEU A 306 -24.99 -5.42 14.99
N THR A 307 -24.38 -5.21 16.16
CA THR A 307 -24.29 -3.89 16.80
C THR A 307 -22.88 -3.30 16.74
N GLU A 308 -21.86 -4.16 16.73
CA GLU A 308 -20.48 -3.71 16.71
C GLU A 308 -20.02 -3.39 15.28
N LYS A 309 -19.32 -2.25 15.13
CA LYS A 309 -18.75 -1.84 13.85
C LYS A 309 -17.81 -2.91 13.27
N LYS A 310 -17.05 -3.60 14.12
CA LYS A 310 -16.14 -4.66 13.69
C LYS A 310 -16.92 -5.80 13.02
N ASP A 311 -17.93 -6.34 13.71
CA ASP A 311 -18.75 -7.43 13.19
C ASP A 311 -19.48 -7.06 11.91
N LEU A 312 -19.98 -5.81 11.83
CA LEU A 312 -20.60 -5.28 10.63
C LEU A 312 -19.63 -5.26 9.44
N CYS A 313 -18.38 -4.83 9.66
CA CYS A 313 -17.33 -4.86 8.64
C CYS A 313 -16.94 -6.30 8.25
N ASP A 314 -16.74 -7.16 9.24
CA ASP A 314 -16.37 -8.57 9.05
C ASP A 314 -17.45 -9.35 8.29
N TYR A 315 -18.72 -9.00 8.49
CA TYR A 315 -19.82 -9.55 7.71
C TYR A 315 -19.69 -9.20 6.22
N VAL A 316 -19.43 -7.93 5.90
CA VAL A 316 -19.24 -7.47 4.51
C VAL A 316 -18.02 -8.15 3.88
N PHE A 317 -16.90 -8.28 4.60
CA PHE A 317 -15.74 -9.02 4.11
C PHE A 317 -16.07 -10.47 3.79
N ASN A 318 -16.76 -11.17 4.69
CA ASN A 318 -17.13 -12.56 4.48
C ASN A 318 -18.11 -12.73 3.31
N ALA A 319 -19.09 -11.84 3.16
CA ALA A 319 -19.98 -11.83 1.99
C ALA A 319 -19.20 -11.59 0.69
N TYR A 320 -18.27 -10.63 0.68
CA TYR A 320 -17.38 -10.37 -0.45
C TYR A 320 -16.52 -11.58 -0.82
N ILE A 321 -15.90 -12.23 0.17
CA ILE A 321 -15.08 -13.43 -0.04
C ILE A 321 -15.93 -14.56 -0.62
N ARG A 322 -17.11 -14.83 -0.05
CA ARG A 322 -18.04 -15.86 -0.57
C ARG A 322 -18.42 -15.58 -2.02
N ARG A 323 -18.83 -14.34 -2.33
CA ARG A 323 -19.20 -13.92 -3.68
C ARG A 323 -18.06 -14.11 -4.67
N GLN A 324 -16.87 -13.65 -4.33
CA GLN A 324 -15.72 -13.69 -5.24
C GLN A 324 -15.17 -15.11 -5.42
N LEU A 325 -15.30 -16.00 -4.45
CA LEU A 325 -14.93 -17.41 -4.63
C LEU A 325 -16.02 -18.21 -5.36
N GLY A 326 -17.29 -17.88 -5.15
CA GLY A 326 -18.45 -18.60 -5.68
C GLY A 326 -18.65 -18.53 -7.20
N ARG A 327 -18.01 -17.59 -7.92
CA ARG A 327 -18.30 -17.34 -9.35
C ARG A 327 -18.04 -18.53 -10.30
N GLU A 328 -17.31 -19.59 -9.91
CA GLU A 328 -17.12 -20.80 -10.75
C GLU A 328 -16.95 -22.06 -9.88
N ILE A 329 -18.06 -22.66 -9.44
CA ILE A 329 -18.09 -23.82 -8.50
C ILE A 329 -17.36 -25.06 -9.07
N ARG A 330 -17.21 -25.18 -10.40
CA ARG A 330 -16.70 -26.40 -11.06
C ARG A 330 -15.17 -26.44 -11.24
N GLN A 331 -14.43 -25.38 -10.94
CA GLN A 331 -12.97 -25.36 -11.15
C GLN A 331 -12.20 -25.77 -9.88
N LYS A 332 -11.22 -26.66 -10.01
CA LYS A 332 -10.19 -26.90 -8.98
C LYS A 332 -9.13 -25.78 -9.09
N PRO A 333 -8.64 -25.21 -7.98
CA PRO A 333 -8.84 -25.57 -6.57
C PRO A 333 -10.19 -25.11 -5.98
N THR A 334 -10.71 -25.81 -4.96
CA THR A 334 -11.99 -25.47 -4.32
C THR A 334 -11.93 -24.11 -3.60
N PRO A 335 -13.06 -23.40 -3.47
CA PRO A 335 -13.18 -22.15 -2.71
C PRO A 335 -12.50 -22.19 -1.33
N ASP A 336 -12.73 -23.25 -0.56
CA ASP A 336 -12.16 -23.37 0.79
C ASP A 336 -10.63 -23.46 0.78
N LYS A 337 -10.05 -24.15 -0.21
CA LYS A 337 -8.59 -24.20 -0.36
C LYS A 337 -8.01 -22.85 -0.74
N ILE A 338 -8.67 -22.11 -1.64
CA ILE A 338 -8.24 -20.77 -2.02
C ILE A 338 -8.31 -19.83 -0.81
N ARG A 339 -9.42 -19.88 -0.06
CA ARG A 339 -9.60 -19.11 1.19
C ARG A 339 -8.51 -19.43 2.21
N TYR A 340 -8.22 -20.71 2.42
CA TYR A 340 -7.16 -21.17 3.32
C TYR A 340 -5.79 -20.63 2.90
N TRP A 341 -5.41 -20.76 1.62
CA TRP A 341 -4.13 -20.26 1.14
C TRP A 341 -4.02 -18.72 1.19
N LEU A 342 -5.13 -18.00 0.97
CA LEU A 342 -5.17 -16.55 1.15
C LEU A 342 -5.04 -16.14 2.63
N SER A 343 -5.73 -16.83 3.54
CA SER A 343 -5.57 -16.64 4.99
C SER A 343 -4.12 -16.86 5.41
N TRP A 344 -3.54 -17.98 4.98
CA TRP A 344 -2.15 -18.31 5.29
C TRP A 344 -1.17 -17.26 4.76
N LEU A 345 -1.33 -16.82 3.50
CA LEU A 345 -0.50 -15.79 2.90
C LEU A 345 -0.65 -14.46 3.65
N ALA A 346 -1.88 -14.05 3.97
CA ALA A 346 -2.16 -12.81 4.69
C ALA A 346 -1.50 -12.81 6.07
N LYS A 347 -1.62 -13.91 6.83
CA LYS A 347 -0.99 -14.07 8.14
C LYS A 347 0.53 -13.94 8.06
N ARG A 348 1.15 -14.60 7.08
CA ARG A 348 2.61 -14.53 6.86
C ARG A 348 3.07 -13.13 6.47
N MET A 349 2.28 -12.42 5.67
CA MET A 349 2.56 -11.03 5.31
C MET A 349 2.40 -10.09 6.52
N GLU A 350 1.39 -10.29 7.37
CA GLU A 350 1.15 -9.45 8.56
C GLU A 350 2.21 -9.67 9.65
N GLU A 351 2.59 -10.93 9.94
CA GLU A 351 3.67 -11.26 10.89
C GLU A 351 5.02 -10.64 10.50
N GLU A 352 5.27 -10.47 9.20
CA GLU A 352 6.48 -9.83 8.71
C GLU A 352 6.30 -8.34 8.37
N ASN A 353 5.15 -7.71 8.67
CA ASN A 353 4.82 -6.33 8.28
C ASN A 353 5.07 -6.06 6.77
N ARG A 354 4.68 -6.99 5.89
CA ARG A 354 4.80 -6.92 4.43
C ARG A 354 3.51 -6.40 3.80
N VAL A 355 3.63 -5.46 2.88
CA VAL A 355 2.52 -5.02 1.99
C VAL A 355 2.61 -5.68 0.62
N GLU A 356 3.84 -5.87 0.12
CA GLU A 356 4.12 -6.56 -1.14
C GLU A 356 4.78 -7.92 -0.90
N PHE A 357 4.41 -8.89 -1.73
CA PHE A 357 4.92 -10.24 -1.74
C PHE A 357 5.41 -10.60 -3.15
N SER A 358 6.61 -11.17 -3.24
CA SER A 358 7.10 -11.81 -4.46
C SER A 358 7.32 -13.29 -4.20
N LEU A 359 7.01 -14.13 -5.19
CA LEU A 359 7.21 -15.57 -5.10
C LEU A 359 8.63 -15.96 -4.69
N GLU A 360 9.62 -15.24 -5.21
CA GLU A 360 11.05 -15.48 -4.98
C GLU A 360 11.46 -15.18 -3.53
N ASN A 361 10.67 -14.37 -2.81
CA ASN A 361 10.98 -13.89 -1.48
C ASN A 361 10.37 -14.72 -0.34
N ILE A 362 9.87 -15.94 -0.60
CA ILE A 362 9.40 -16.85 0.45
C ILE A 362 10.57 -17.15 1.40
N GLN A 363 10.39 -16.81 2.67
CA GLN A 363 11.44 -16.91 3.69
C GLN A 363 11.41 -18.26 4.41
N PRO A 364 12.58 -18.79 4.82
CA PRO A 364 12.63 -19.99 5.66
C PRO A 364 11.91 -19.85 7.01
N SER A 365 11.72 -18.61 7.50
CA SER A 365 10.92 -18.28 8.69
C SER A 365 9.46 -18.73 8.59
N TRP A 366 8.96 -18.98 7.38
CA TRP A 366 7.56 -19.39 7.15
C TRP A 366 7.30 -20.87 7.50
N LEU A 367 8.36 -21.63 7.82
CA LEU A 367 8.26 -23.00 8.32
C LEU A 367 7.78 -23.01 9.78
N GLN A 368 6.61 -23.60 9.99
CA GLN A 368 5.83 -23.50 11.23
C GLN A 368 6.38 -24.37 12.35
N THR A 369 6.91 -25.55 12.02
CA THR A 369 7.34 -26.52 13.03
C THR A 369 8.86 -26.63 13.12
N ARG A 370 9.36 -26.92 14.33
CA ARG A 370 10.79 -27.22 14.53
C ARG A 370 11.26 -28.39 13.67
N ALA A 371 10.39 -29.37 13.42
CA ALA A 371 10.66 -30.48 12.51
C ALA A 371 10.87 -30.02 11.06
N GLN A 372 10.00 -29.13 10.55
CA GLN A 372 10.17 -28.54 9.22
C GLN A 372 11.45 -27.72 9.11
N GLN A 373 11.78 -26.93 10.13
CA GLN A 373 13.02 -26.14 10.15
C GLN A 373 14.26 -27.05 10.16
N ARG A 374 14.24 -28.16 10.91
CA ARG A 374 15.31 -29.17 10.89
C ARG A 374 15.40 -29.85 9.52
N LEU A 375 14.27 -30.28 8.95
CA LEU A 375 14.23 -30.91 7.63
C LEU A 375 14.74 -29.97 6.52
N TYR A 376 14.39 -28.68 6.61
CA TYR A 376 14.93 -27.66 5.71
C TYR A 376 16.44 -27.54 5.88
N ARG A 377 16.95 -27.39 7.12
CA ARG A 377 18.40 -27.29 7.38
C ARG A 377 19.17 -28.51 6.85
N ILE A 378 18.70 -29.73 7.16
CA ILE A 378 19.31 -30.98 6.69
C ILE A 378 19.29 -31.04 5.16
N GLY A 379 18.13 -30.79 4.54
CA GLY A 379 18.01 -30.80 3.09
C GLY A 379 18.90 -29.74 2.42
N THR A 380 19.00 -28.54 2.99
CA THR A 380 19.91 -27.51 2.47
C THR A 380 21.38 -27.84 2.68
N MET A 381 21.74 -28.62 3.70
CA MET A 381 23.12 -29.07 3.94
C MET A 381 23.51 -30.18 2.97
N LEU A 382 22.62 -31.17 2.78
CA LEU A 382 22.84 -32.29 1.87
C LEU A 382 22.82 -31.86 0.40
N LEU A 383 21.86 -31.02 0.02
CA LEU A 383 21.75 -30.51 -1.35
C LEU A 383 22.74 -29.37 -1.62
N GLY A 384 23.13 -28.62 -0.58
CA GLY A 384 23.91 -27.38 -0.69
C GLY A 384 25.41 -27.49 -0.46
N GLY A 385 25.93 -28.68 -0.14
CA GLY A 385 27.34 -28.87 0.18
C GLY A 385 28.31 -28.82 -1.01
N PHE A 386 27.84 -28.77 -2.27
CA PHE A 386 28.73 -29.09 -3.40
C PHE A 386 28.98 -28.02 -4.48
N LEU A 387 28.11 -27.03 -4.77
CA LEU A 387 28.37 -26.08 -5.88
C LEU A 387 27.68 -24.70 -5.74
N PRO A 388 28.29 -23.59 -6.21
CA PRO A 388 27.68 -22.27 -6.25
C PRO A 388 26.58 -22.17 -7.34
N GLY A 389 25.35 -22.51 -6.97
CA GLY A 389 24.12 -22.37 -7.80
C GLY A 389 22.82 -22.60 -7.01
N LEU A 390 22.94 -22.72 -5.68
CA LEU A 390 21.97 -23.37 -4.79
C LEU A 390 20.83 -22.50 -4.28
N ALA A 391 20.83 -21.19 -4.55
CA ALA A 391 19.72 -20.33 -4.15
C ALA A 391 18.40 -20.90 -4.69
N PHE A 392 18.38 -21.34 -5.95
CA PHE A 392 17.21 -21.96 -6.56
C PHE A 392 16.77 -23.25 -5.86
N ILE A 393 17.72 -24.12 -5.50
CA ILE A 393 17.44 -25.40 -4.82
C ILE A 393 16.90 -25.15 -3.40
N ARG A 394 17.43 -24.16 -2.68
CA ARG A 394 16.91 -23.75 -1.36
C ARG A 394 15.46 -23.27 -1.45
N HIS A 395 15.15 -22.41 -2.41
CA HIS A 395 13.78 -21.93 -2.62
C HIS A 395 12.84 -23.04 -3.08
N PHE A 396 13.30 -23.94 -3.95
CA PHE A 396 12.52 -25.10 -4.39
C PHE A 396 12.21 -26.03 -3.20
N TRP A 397 13.22 -26.38 -2.41
CA TRP A 397 13.07 -27.25 -1.23
C TRP A 397 12.14 -26.66 -0.18
N LEU A 398 12.28 -25.35 0.09
CA LEU A 398 11.38 -24.62 0.99
C LEU A 398 9.92 -24.71 0.52
N ARG A 399 9.67 -24.45 -0.76
CA ARG A 399 8.32 -24.55 -1.35
C ARG A 399 7.81 -25.99 -1.33
N PHE A 400 8.66 -26.97 -1.56
CA PHE A 400 8.29 -28.39 -1.49
C PHE A 400 7.80 -28.76 -0.08
N ILE A 401 8.53 -28.38 0.98
CA ILE A 401 8.12 -28.63 2.37
C ILE A 401 6.78 -27.95 2.68
N LEU A 402 6.63 -26.68 2.29
CA LEU A 402 5.39 -25.92 2.51
C LEU A 402 4.20 -26.53 1.78
N TRP A 403 4.39 -26.96 0.53
CA TRP A 403 3.35 -27.62 -0.27
C TRP A 403 2.97 -28.98 0.30
N ARG A 404 3.96 -29.81 0.65
CA ARG A 404 3.76 -31.14 1.25
C ARG A 404 2.97 -31.05 2.56
N SER A 405 3.11 -29.91 3.26
CA SER A 405 2.41 -29.59 4.50
C SER A 405 1.04 -28.91 4.29
N GLY A 406 0.62 -28.68 3.04
CA GLY A 406 -0.69 -28.10 2.69
C GLY A 406 -0.78 -26.57 2.74
N TYR A 407 0.24 -25.89 3.27
CA TYR A 407 0.24 -24.43 3.47
C TYR A 407 0.16 -23.63 2.17
N ILE A 408 0.73 -24.16 1.10
CA ILE A 408 0.77 -23.49 -0.19
C ILE A 408 0.36 -24.43 -1.33
N PRO A 409 -0.20 -23.91 -2.43
CA PRO A 409 -0.45 -24.71 -3.62
C PRO A 409 0.84 -25.07 -4.35
N TRP A 410 0.85 -26.22 -5.03
CA TRP A 410 1.95 -26.63 -5.91
C TRP A 410 2.18 -25.59 -7.02
N ASN A 411 1.11 -25.23 -7.73
CA ASN A 411 1.14 -24.18 -8.74
C ASN A 411 0.78 -22.82 -8.13
N TYR A 412 1.72 -22.25 -7.39
CA TYR A 412 1.54 -20.97 -6.71
C TYR A 412 1.24 -19.82 -7.68
N ARG A 413 1.85 -19.83 -8.87
CA ARG A 413 1.58 -18.84 -9.93
C ARG A 413 0.11 -18.87 -10.38
N ARG A 414 -0.46 -20.06 -10.60
CA ARG A 414 -1.88 -20.21 -10.95
C ARG A 414 -2.79 -19.72 -9.82
N PHE A 415 -2.48 -20.05 -8.57
CA PHE A 415 -3.21 -19.54 -7.41
C PHE A 415 -3.21 -18.02 -7.34
N LEU A 416 -2.05 -17.37 -7.45
CA LEU A 416 -1.95 -15.91 -7.43
C LEU A 416 -2.70 -15.26 -8.60
N LYS A 417 -2.63 -15.85 -9.80
CA LYS A 417 -3.39 -15.40 -10.97
C LYS A 417 -4.89 -15.47 -10.70
N LEU A 418 -5.39 -16.60 -10.15
CA LEU A 418 -6.79 -16.75 -9.78
C LEU A 418 -7.21 -15.73 -8.72
N ALA A 419 -6.41 -15.54 -7.65
CA ALA A 419 -6.69 -14.56 -6.62
C ALA A 419 -6.69 -13.11 -7.15
N THR A 420 -5.86 -12.82 -8.16
CA THR A 420 -5.87 -11.52 -8.85
C THR A 420 -7.13 -11.35 -9.71
N GLN A 421 -7.52 -12.38 -10.48
CA GLN A 421 -8.75 -12.38 -11.28
C GLN A 421 -10.03 -12.26 -10.44
N ARG A 422 -10.00 -12.76 -9.19
CA ARG A 422 -11.09 -12.60 -8.21
C ARG A 422 -10.97 -11.34 -7.34
N VAL A 423 -10.08 -10.41 -7.70
CA VAL A 423 -9.92 -9.09 -7.05
C VAL A 423 -9.62 -9.20 -5.55
N PHE A 424 -8.89 -10.24 -5.14
CA PHE A 424 -8.30 -10.33 -3.80
C PHE A 424 -6.90 -9.73 -3.77
N LEU A 425 -6.15 -9.93 -4.86
CA LEU A 425 -4.78 -9.46 -5.02
C LEU A 425 -4.67 -8.51 -6.22
N GLN A 426 -3.66 -7.66 -6.18
CA GLN A 426 -3.17 -6.88 -7.30
C GLN A 426 -1.76 -7.33 -7.64
N LYS A 427 -1.42 -7.34 -8.92
CA LYS A 427 -0.12 -7.72 -9.46
C LYS A 427 0.55 -6.53 -10.13
N THR A 428 1.80 -6.27 -9.74
CA THR A 428 2.72 -5.31 -10.37
C THR A 428 4.05 -6.00 -10.65
N GLY A 429 4.41 -6.19 -11.92
CA GLY A 429 5.60 -6.97 -12.29
C GLY A 429 5.54 -8.38 -11.69
N GLU A 430 6.53 -8.76 -10.88
CA GLU A 430 6.56 -10.04 -10.16
C GLU A 430 6.04 -9.95 -8.71
N ARG A 431 5.55 -8.78 -8.30
CA ARG A 431 5.05 -8.50 -6.95
C ARG A 431 3.53 -8.56 -6.90
N TYR A 432 3.01 -9.04 -5.78
CA TYR A 432 1.60 -9.14 -5.46
C TYR A 432 1.32 -8.44 -4.14
N ARG A 433 0.17 -7.80 -4.02
CA ARG A 433 -0.34 -7.25 -2.77
C ARG A 433 -1.83 -7.51 -2.65
N PHE A 434 -2.38 -7.53 -1.45
CA PHE A 434 -3.83 -7.53 -1.31
C PHE A 434 -4.41 -6.24 -1.86
N VAL A 435 -5.61 -6.31 -2.44
CA VAL A 435 -6.29 -5.13 -3.00
C VAL A 435 -6.52 -4.04 -1.95
N HIS A 436 -6.59 -4.43 -0.67
CA HIS A 436 -6.62 -3.50 0.45
C HIS A 436 -6.07 -4.15 1.73
N ARG A 437 -5.37 -3.36 2.57
CA ARG A 437 -4.77 -3.85 3.83
C ARG A 437 -5.80 -4.37 4.84
N LEU A 438 -6.97 -3.72 4.97
CA LEU A 438 -8.04 -4.23 5.84
C LEU A 438 -8.53 -5.63 5.43
N LEU A 439 -8.57 -5.92 4.13
CA LEU A 439 -8.95 -7.24 3.64
C LEU A 439 -7.87 -8.28 3.96
N GLN A 440 -6.59 -7.91 3.83
CA GLN A 440 -5.47 -8.73 4.29
C GLN A 440 -5.59 -9.05 5.78
N SER A 441 -5.76 -8.05 6.65
CA SER A 441 -5.91 -8.28 8.09
C SER A 441 -7.14 -9.12 8.44
N HIS A 442 -8.24 -8.99 7.67
CA HIS A 442 -9.40 -9.87 7.83
C HIS A 442 -9.04 -11.32 7.45
N PHE A 443 -8.38 -11.55 6.31
CA PHE A 443 -7.91 -12.88 5.92
C PHE A 443 -6.95 -13.49 6.96
N ALA A 444 -6.05 -12.72 7.54
CA ALA A 444 -5.10 -13.19 8.54
C ALA A 444 -5.75 -13.65 9.86
N GLN A 445 -6.96 -13.16 10.15
CA GLN A 445 -7.76 -13.57 11.31
C GLN A 445 -8.63 -14.81 11.03
N LEU A 446 -8.76 -15.23 9.76
CA LEU A 446 -9.52 -16.43 9.40
C LEU A 446 -8.74 -17.70 9.78
N PRO A 447 -9.45 -18.77 10.16
CA PRO A 447 -8.84 -20.05 10.56
C PRO A 447 -8.04 -20.74 9.45
#